data_AF-A0A2V8BVH8-F1
#
_entry.id   AF-A0A2V8BVH8-F1
#
_cell.length_a   1.000
_cell.length_b   1.000
_cell.length_c   1.000
_cell.angle_alpha   90.00
_cell.angle_beta   90.00
_cell.angle_gamma   90.00
#
_symmetry.space_group_name_H-M   'P 1'
#
loop_
_entity.id
_entity.type
_entity.pdbx_description
1 polymer ?
#
loop_
_entity_poly.entity_id
_entity_poly.type
_entity_poly.pdbx_seq_one_letter_code
_entity_poly.pdbx_strand_id
1 'polypeptide(L)'
;MPAAGFQGTPGRNTVIGPPVRRTDLAFAKRFPIAATRRLDVRAELFNGFNNSHLGAPATNISNPTAGIITAADDARNMQLAVRMIW
;
A
#
# COMPACT_ATOMS: atom_id res chain seq x y z
N MET A 1 -7.66 4.51 -26.77
CA MET A 1 -9.00 3.97 -26.48
C MET A 1 -9.88 4.25 -27.69
N PRO A 2 -10.78 3.32 -28.09
CA PRO A 2 -11.71 3.57 -29.18
C PRO A 2 -12.62 4.78 -28.88
N ALA A 3 -13.23 5.36 -29.91
CA ALA A 3 -14.24 6.41 -29.73
C ALA A 3 -15.43 5.90 -28.91
N ALA A 4 -16.06 6.78 -28.12
CA ALA A 4 -17.22 6.44 -27.30
C ALA A 4 -18.32 5.75 -28.15
N GLY A 5 -18.78 4.58 -27.70
CA GLY A 5 -19.76 3.76 -28.42
C GLY A 5 -19.17 2.64 -29.30
N PHE A 6 -17.85 2.57 -29.48
CA PHE A 6 -17.19 1.49 -30.21
C PHE A 6 -16.35 0.61 -29.29
N GLN A 7 -16.53 -0.71 -29.39
CA GLN A 7 -15.60 -1.67 -28.79
C GLN A 7 -14.40 -1.86 -29.73
N GLY A 8 -13.19 -1.68 -29.20
CA GLY A 8 -11.97 -1.99 -29.93
C GLY A 8 -11.80 -3.50 -30.12
N THR A 9 -10.75 -3.89 -30.84
CA THR A 9 -10.36 -5.30 -31.02
C THR A 9 -9.30 -5.87 -30.05
N PRO A 10 -8.92 -5.23 -28.92
CA PRO A 10 -7.84 -5.79 -28.10
C PRO A 10 -8.26 -7.11 -27.45
N GLY A 11 -7.29 -8.01 -27.31
CA GLY A 11 -7.49 -9.29 -26.63
C GLY A 11 -7.79 -9.11 -25.13
N ARG A 12 -8.29 -10.19 -24.52
CA ARG A 12 -8.51 -10.27 -23.07
C ARG A 12 -7.20 -9.99 -22.31
N ASN A 13 -7.30 -9.28 -21.18
CA ASN A 13 -6.17 -8.95 -20.28
C ASN A 13 -5.07 -8.04 -20.88
N THR A 14 -5.44 -7.16 -21.81
CA THR A 14 -4.51 -6.18 -22.41
C THR A 14 -4.21 -4.96 -21.52
N VAL A 15 -5.02 -4.73 -20.49
CA VAL A 15 -4.81 -3.65 -19.52
C VAL A 15 -3.97 -4.17 -18.36
N ILE A 16 -2.73 -3.68 -18.25
CA ILE A 16 -1.75 -4.09 -17.24
C ILE A 16 -1.50 -2.91 -16.29
N GLY A 17 -1.66 -3.14 -15.00
CA GLY A 17 -1.39 -2.14 -13.96
C GLY A 17 0.11 -1.99 -13.63
N PRO A 18 0.52 -0.90 -12.99
CA PRO A 18 1.90 -0.72 -12.54
C PRO A 18 2.32 -1.78 -11.51
N PRO A 19 3.61 -2.17 -11.45
CA PRO A 19 4.10 -3.08 -10.44
C PRO A 19 4.12 -2.42 -9.06
N VAL A 20 3.72 -3.16 -8.02
CA VAL A 20 3.75 -2.71 -6.62
C VAL A 20 5.02 -3.21 -5.95
N ARG A 21 5.78 -2.31 -5.30
CA ARG A 21 6.99 -2.62 -4.53
C ARG A 21 6.92 -1.98 -3.15
N ARG A 22 6.35 -2.71 -2.20
CA ARG A 22 6.15 -2.28 -0.82
C ARG A 22 7.16 -2.92 0.11
N THR A 23 7.75 -2.12 1.00
CA THR A 23 8.62 -2.59 2.07
C THR A 23 8.07 -2.09 3.40
N ASP A 24 7.68 -3.03 4.26
CA ASP A 24 7.20 -2.74 5.60
C ASP A 24 8.28 -3.15 6.61
N LEU A 25 8.54 -2.27 7.58
CA LEU A 25 9.60 -2.44 8.58
C LEU A 25 9.01 -2.44 9.99
N ALA A 26 9.51 -3.32 10.84
CA ALA A 26 9.15 -3.35 12.25
C ALA A 26 10.40 -3.45 13.12
N PHE A 27 10.49 -2.55 14.10
CA PHE A 27 11.54 -2.55 15.13
C PHE A 27 10.88 -2.83 16.47
N ALA A 28 11.31 -3.87 17.17
CA ALA A 28 10.80 -4.19 18.49
C ALA A 28 11.95 -4.43 19.47
N LYS A 29 11.89 -3.81 20.64
CA LYS A 29 12.87 -4.00 21.71
C LYS A 29 12.18 -4.12 23.06
N ARG A 30 12.67 -5.05 23.87
CA ARG A 30 12.24 -5.24 25.26
C ARG A 30 13.32 -4.69 26.18
N PHE A 31 12.92 -3.83 27.10
CA PHE A 31 13.77 -3.28 28.13
C PHE A 31 13.41 -3.92 29.47
N PRO A 32 14.27 -4.80 30.03
CA PRO A 32 14.08 -5.29 31.39
C PRO A 32 14.33 -4.14 32.38
N ILE A 33 13.35 -3.84 33.23
CA ILE A 33 13.45 -2.79 34.26
C ILE A 33 13.74 -3.43 35.63
N ALA A 34 13.06 -4.52 35.96
CA ALA A 34 13.26 -5.30 37.19
C ALA A 34 12.92 -6.77 36.93
N ALA A 35 13.07 -7.63 37.94
CA ALA A 35 12.84 -9.07 37.81
C ALA A 35 11.44 -9.42 37.22
N THR A 36 10.40 -8.67 37.58
CA THR A 36 9.03 -8.85 37.05
C THR A 36 8.58 -7.75 36.09
N ARG A 37 9.34 -6.65 35.99
CA ARG A 37 8.93 -5.45 35.24
C ARG A 37 9.67 -5.33 33.91
N ARG A 38 8.93 -5.14 32.82
CA ARG A 38 9.52 -4.88 31.49
C ARG A 38 8.74 -3.85 30.69
N LEU A 39 9.47 -3.15 29.83
CA LEU A 39 8.92 -2.23 28.86
C LEU A 39 9.15 -2.79 27.45
N ASP A 40 8.08 -3.11 26.74
CA ASP A 40 8.12 -3.49 25.34
C ASP A 40 7.86 -2.24 24.48
N VAL A 41 8.80 -1.89 23.60
CA VAL A 41 8.66 -0.79 22.63
C VAL A 41 8.66 -1.39 21.23
N ARG A 42 7.70 -0.98 20.40
CA ARG A 42 7.59 -1.39 18.99
C ARG A 42 7.33 -0.18 18.11
N ALA A 43 8.10 -0.04 17.04
CA ALA A 43 7.89 0.94 15.98
C ALA A 43 7.63 0.19 14.66
N GLU A 44 6.63 0.62 13.91
CA GLU A 44 6.25 0.03 12.63
C GLU A 44 6.23 1.13 11.57
N LEU A 45 6.81 0.84 10.41
CA LEU A 45 6.82 1.71 9.25
C LEU A 45 6.20 0.94 8.09
N PHE A 46 4.98 1.30 7.72
CA PHE A 46 4.33 0.81 6.51
C PHE A 46 4.76 1.70 5.35
N ASN A 47 5.10 1.08 4.22
CA ASN A 47 5.72 1.77 3.09
C ASN A 47 6.98 2.56 3.52
N GLY A 48 7.95 1.87 4.11
CA GLY A 48 9.15 2.46 4.73
C GLY A 48 9.98 3.33 3.78
N PHE A 49 9.97 3.05 2.48
CA PHE A 49 10.63 3.85 1.44
C PHE A 49 9.73 4.93 0.81
N ASN A 50 8.47 5.03 1.23
CA ASN A 50 7.48 5.96 0.70
C ASN A 50 7.31 5.87 -0.84
N ASN A 51 7.28 4.65 -1.37
CA ASN A 51 6.99 4.40 -2.77
C ASN A 51 5.51 4.64 -3.06
N SER A 52 5.18 5.31 -4.16
CA SER A 52 3.78 5.44 -4.59
C SER A 52 3.33 4.13 -5.25
N HIS A 53 2.34 3.47 -4.68
CA HIS A 53 1.72 2.28 -5.27
C HIS A 53 0.41 2.69 -5.92
N LEU A 54 0.44 2.77 -7.23
CA LEU A 54 -0.73 3.11 -8.03
C LEU A 54 -1.66 1.90 -8.14
N GLY A 55 -2.97 2.16 -8.09
CA GLY A 55 -3.99 1.14 -8.27
C GLY A 55 -4.13 0.67 -9.71
N ALA A 56 -5.13 -0.17 -9.95
CA ALA A 56 -5.44 -0.60 -11.30
C ALA A 56 -6.07 0.54 -12.13
N PRO A 57 -5.76 0.65 -13.43
CA PRO A 57 -6.48 1.55 -14.34
C PRO A 57 -7.95 1.14 -14.48
N ALA A 58 -8.83 2.09 -14.73
CA ALA A 58 -10.25 1.79 -14.90
C ALA A 58 -10.47 0.90 -16.14
N THR A 59 -11.14 -0.24 -15.94
CA THR A 59 -11.34 -1.27 -16.98
C THR A 59 -12.67 -1.15 -17.71
N ASN A 60 -13.62 -0.36 -17.17
CA ASN A 60 -14.89 -0.10 -17.82
C ASN A 60 -14.69 0.91 -18.97
N ILE A 61 -14.70 0.40 -20.20
CA ILE A 61 -14.50 1.17 -21.43
C ILE A 61 -15.59 2.21 -21.70
N SER A 62 -16.76 2.09 -21.06
CA SER A 62 -17.85 3.06 -21.19
C SER A 62 -17.68 4.27 -20.26
N ASN A 63 -16.69 4.24 -19.36
CA ASN A 63 -16.37 5.36 -18.47
C ASN A 63 -15.36 6.31 -19.14
N PRO A 64 -15.54 7.65 -19.04
CA PRO A 64 -14.53 8.63 -19.43
C PRO A 64 -13.12 8.36 -18.87
N THR A 65 -12.99 7.67 -17.74
CA THR A 65 -11.70 7.36 -17.12
C THR A 65 -11.08 6.04 -17.60
N ALA A 66 -11.62 5.39 -18.64
CA ALA A 66 -11.11 4.11 -19.14
C ALA A 66 -9.59 4.18 -19.44
N GLY A 67 -8.84 3.28 -18.81
CA GLY A 67 -7.37 3.22 -18.90
C GLY A 67 -6.60 4.23 -18.04
N ILE A 68 -7.28 5.09 -17.29
CA ILE A 68 -6.68 6.04 -16.36
C ILE A 68 -6.66 5.42 -14.95
N ILE A 69 -5.55 5.62 -14.23
CA ILE A 69 -5.43 5.25 -12.81
C ILE A 69 -5.83 6.45 -11.96
N THR A 70 -6.81 6.26 -11.08
CA THR A 70 -7.35 7.33 -10.22
C THR A 70 -7.17 7.05 -8.72
N ALA A 71 -6.56 5.92 -8.38
CA ALA A 71 -6.35 5.49 -7.00
C ALA A 71 -4.87 5.17 -6.76
N ALA A 72 -4.44 5.36 -5.51
CA ALA A 72 -3.15 4.95 -5.00
C ALA A 72 -3.34 4.42 -3.57
N ASP A 73 -2.46 3.51 -3.15
CA ASP A 73 -2.40 3.09 -1.75
C ASP A 73 -1.94 4.23 -0.85
N ASP A 74 -2.08 4.01 0.46
CA ASP A 74 -1.64 4.93 1.49
C ASP A 74 -0.14 5.28 1.37
N ALA A 75 0.15 6.56 1.63
CA ALA A 75 1.52 7.03 1.84
C ALA A 75 2.15 6.37 3.08
N ARG A 76 3.45 6.59 3.29
CA ARG A 76 4.16 6.04 4.46
C ARG A 76 3.42 6.34 5.76
N ASN A 77 3.10 5.28 6.49
CA ASN A 77 2.45 5.37 7.80
C ASN A 77 3.39 4.81 8.87
N MET A 78 3.51 5.53 9.99
CA MET A 78 4.40 5.19 11.10
C MET A 78 3.58 5.02 12.37
N GLN A 79 3.77 3.90 13.05
CA GLN A 79 3.07 3.59 14.30
C GLN A 79 4.09 3.29 15.39
N LEU A 80 3.80 3.79 16.60
CA LEU A 80 4.59 3.54 17.79
C LEU A 80 3.68 2.94 18.86
N ALA A 81 4.11 1.81 19.43
CA ALA A 81 3.44 1.14 20.51
C ALA A 81 4.40 0.96 21.68
N VAL A 82 3.89 1.24 22.88
CA VAL A 82 4.61 1.04 24.14
C VAL A 82 3.72 0.23 25.06
N ARG A 83 4.27 -0.85 25.62
CA ARG A 83 3.57 -1.69 26.59
C ARG A 83 4.44 -1.88 27.82
N MET A 84 3.90 -1.52 28.98
CA MET A 84 4.51 -1.80 30.27
C MET A 84 3.91 -3.07 30.86
N ILE A 85 4.76 -3.90 31.45
CA ILE A 85 4.39 -5.09 32.22
C ILE A 85 5.00 -4.89 33.59
N TRP A 86 4.16 -4.97 34.64
CA TRP A 86 4.53 -4.66 36.02
C TRP A 86 4.27 -5.82 36.97
#